data_AF-A0A3D5MRP3-F1
#
_entry.id   AF-A0A3D5MRP3-F1
#
_cell.length_a   1.000
_cell.length_b   1.000
_cell.length_c   1.000
_cell.angle_alpha   90.00
_cell.angle_beta   90.00
_cell.angle_gamma   90.00
#
_symmetry.space_group_name_H-M   'P 1'
#
loop_
_entity.id
_entity.type
_entity.pdbx_description
1 polymer ?
#
loop_
_entity_poly.entity_id
_entity_poly.type
_entity_poly.pdbx_seq_one_letter_code
_entity_poly.pdbx_strand_id
1 'polypeptide(L)' 'MNAYQLIMKLQLKMQDPVFANKFNAAVSKLNSIPGLQQQVLKIAQINNENQRQKALDKLPAEVKNTVTEILNLLES' A
#
# COMPACT_ATOMS: atom_id res chain seq x y z
N MET A 1 -13.54 1.36 6.20
CA MET A 1 -12.61 2.46 6.59
C MET A 1 -12.59 3.49 5.47
N ASN A 2 -12.75 4.77 5.77
CA ASN A 2 -12.56 5.86 4.79
C ASN A 2 -11.05 6.08 4.57
N ALA A 3 -10.64 6.51 3.37
CA ALA A 3 -9.28 6.97 3.05
C ALA A 3 -8.68 7.91 4.12
N TYR A 4 -9.49 8.77 4.73
CA TYR A 4 -9.06 9.66 5.82
C TYR A 4 -8.64 8.89 7.09
N GLN A 5 -9.41 7.87 7.48
CA GLN A 5 -9.11 7.02 8.63
C GLN A 5 -7.85 6.18 8.39
N LEU A 6 -7.60 5.78 7.14
CA LEU A 6 -6.39 5.08 6.74
C LEU A 6 -5.15 5.97 6.89
N ILE A 7 -5.22 7.22 6.41
CA ILE A 7 -4.13 8.19 6.54
C ILE A 7 -3.82 8.46 8.01
N MET A 8 -4.85 8.63 8.85
CA MET A 8 -4.66 8.89 10.28
C MET A 8 -4.03 7.69 11.01
N LYS A 9 -4.48 6.45 10.73
CA LYS A 9 -3.86 5.23 11.27
C LYS A 9 -2.42 5.07 10.82
N LEU A 10 -2.13 5.35 9.55
CA LEU A 10 -0.78 5.30 9.01
C LEU A 10 0.12 6.31 9.74
N GLN A 11 -0.33 7.56 9.91
CA GLN A 11 0.43 8.59 10.63
C GLN A 11 0.72 8.19 12.09
N LEU A 12 -0.22 7.55 12.77
CA LEU A 12 -0.01 7.02 14.12
C LEU A 12 1.03 5.89 14.13
N LYS A 13 0.91 4.93 13.21
CA LYS A 13 1.85 3.80 13.07
C LYS A 13 3.27 4.27 12.70
N MET A 14 3.39 5.35 11.91
CA MET A 14 4.67 5.96 11.53
C MET A 14 5.45 6.55 12.71
N GLN A 15 4.84 6.70 13.89
CA GLN A 15 5.57 7.08 15.11
C GLN A 15 6.43 5.94 15.66
N ASP A 16 6.12 4.69 15.32
CA ASP A 16 6.97 3.54 15.63
C ASP A 16 8.14 3.48 14.62
N PRO A 17 9.40 3.62 15.07
CA PRO A 17 10.56 3.63 14.18
C PRO A 17 10.76 2.30 13.44
N VAL A 18 10.35 1.16 14.02
CA VAL A 18 10.43 -0.16 13.38
C VAL A 18 9.41 -0.23 12.24
N PHE A 19 8.17 0.21 12.51
CA PHE A 19 7.14 0.30 11.49
C PHE A 19 7.55 1.27 10.37
N ALA A 20 8.00 2.48 10.73
CA ALA A 20 8.38 3.51 9.77
C ALA A 20 9.50 3.04 8.84
N ASN A 21 10.52 2.35 9.37
CA ASN A 21 11.60 1.80 8.56
C ASN A 21 11.10 0.74 7.57
N LYS A 22 10.24 -0.19 8.02
CA LYS A 22 9.65 -1.23 7.14
C LYS A 22 8.75 -0.60 6.07
N PHE A 23 7.90 0.34 6.47
CA PHE A 23 7.02 1.05 5.56
C PHE A 23 7.81 1.87 4.51
N ASN A 24 8.82 2.63 4.93
CA ASN A 24 9.65 3.41 4.03
C ASN A 24 10.45 2.53 3.06
N ALA A 25 10.96 1.37 3.51
CA ALA A 25 11.63 0.41 2.64
C ALA A 25 10.67 -0.17 1.59
N ALA A 26 9.45 -0.53 2.01
CA ALA A 26 8.40 -1.00 1.13
C ALA A 26 8.00 0.08 0.09
N VAL A 27 7.77 1.31 0.52
CA VAL A 27 7.45 2.44 -0.37
C VAL A 27 8.61 2.79 -1.31
N SER A 28 9.86 2.71 -0.83
CA SER A 28 11.05 2.94 -1.66
C SER A 28 11.16 1.89 -2.77
N LYS A 29 10.92 0.61 -2.45
CA LYS A 29 10.79 -0.46 -3.46
C LYS A 29 9.68 -0.16 -4.47
N LEU A 30 8.51 0.30 -4.02
CA LEU A 30 7.42 0.67 -4.93
C LEU A 30 7.79 1.85 -5.83
N ASN A 31 8.47 2.86 -5.30
CA ASN A 31 8.93 4.03 -6.05
C ASN A 31 10.05 3.69 -7.05
N SER A 32 10.81 2.62 -6.81
CA SER A 32 11.83 2.13 -7.74
C SER A 32 11.26 1.54 -9.03
N ILE A 33 9.95 1.24 -9.06
CA ILE A 33 9.25 0.69 -10.22
C ILE A 33 8.53 1.84 -10.96
N PRO A 34 9.01 2.22 -12.16
CA PRO A 34 8.44 3.33 -12.91
C PRO A 34 6.95 3.09 -13.23
N GLY A 35 6.12 4.12 -13.04
CA GLY A 35 4.69 4.05 -13.33
C GLY A 35 3.84 3.32 -12.28
N LEU A 36 4.47 2.75 -11.24
CA LEU A 36 3.74 1.99 -10.23
C LEU A 36 2.89 2.86 -9.30
N GLN A 37 3.38 4.04 -8.92
CA GLN A 37 2.61 5.00 -8.13
C GLN A 37 1.25 5.31 -8.79
N GLN A 38 1.23 5.49 -10.12
CA GLN A 38 0.00 5.77 -10.85
C GLN A 38 -0.95 4.56 -10.85
N GLN A 39 -0.41 3.34 -10.93
CA GLN A 39 -1.22 2.12 -10.84
C GLN A 39 -1.81 1.92 -9.45
N VAL A 40 -1.02 2.11 -8.39
CA VAL A 40 -1.49 2.00 -7.00
C VAL A 40 -2.56 3.05 -6.70
N LEU A 41 -2.38 4.30 -7.14
CA LEU A 41 -3.39 5.35 -7.01
C LEU A 41 -4.70 4.99 -7.74
N LYS A 42 -4.61 4.47 -8.96
CA LYS A 42 -5.78 3.97 -9.70
C LYS A 42 -6.49 2.87 -8.93
N ILE A 43 -5.76 1.92 -8.36
CA ILE A 43 -6.31 0.80 -7.59
C ILE A 43 -6.99 1.29 -6.30
N ALA A 44 -6.38 2.23 -5.57
CA ALA A 44 -6.92 2.77 -4.34
C ALA A 44 -8.24 3.53 -4.55
N GLN A 45 -8.46 4.08 -5.75
CA GLN A 45 -9.71 4.76 -6.13
C GLN A 45 -10.83 3.80 -6.57
N ILE A 46 -10.55 2.50 -6.71
CA ILE A 46 -11.57 1.51 -7.06
C ILE A 46 -12.42 1.20 -5.83
N ASN A 47 -13.67 1.65 -5.85
CA ASN A 47 -14.65 1.40 -4.80
C ASN A 47 -15.19 -0.05 -4.79
N ASN A 48 -15.09 -0.76 -5.91
CA ASN A 48 -15.56 -2.14 -6.04
C ASN A 48 -14.46 -3.14 -5.64
N GLU A 49 -14.70 -3.91 -4.60
CA GLU A 49 -13.71 -4.83 -4.01
C GLU A 49 -13.22 -5.88 -5.01
N ASN A 50 -14.10 -6.46 -5.82
CA ASN A 50 -13.74 -7.43 -6.86
C ASN A 50 -12.86 -6.82 -7.96
N GLN A 51 -13.15 -5.60 -8.38
CA GLN A 51 -12.33 -4.86 -9.35
C GLN A 51 -10.97 -4.49 -8.76
N ARG A 52 -10.95 -4.11 -7.47
CA ARG A 52 -9.72 -3.79 -6.74
C ARG A 52 -8.82 -5.02 -6.65
N GLN A 53 -9.38 -6.18 -6.32
CA GLN A 53 -8.65 -7.45 -6.26
C GLN A 53 -8.03 -7.80 -7.62
N LYS A 54 -8.81 -7.74 -8.70
CA LYS A 54 -8.30 -8.00 -10.06
C LYS A 54 -7.21 -7.02 -10.49
N ALA A 55 -7.29 -5.77 -10.06
CA ALA A 55 -6.28 -4.77 -10.38
C ALA A 55 -5.00 -4.97 -9.54
N LEU A 56 -5.13 -5.42 -8.29
CA LEU A 56 -4.01 -5.89 -7.46
C LEU A 56 -3.37 -7.15 -8.05
N ASP A 57 -4.15 -8.07 -8.63
CA ASP A 57 -3.66 -9.28 -9.31
C ASP A 57 -2.79 -8.98 -10.53
N LYS A 58 -3.02 -7.83 -11.17
CA LYS A 58 -2.24 -7.37 -12.33
C LYS A 58 -0.93 -6.71 -11.96
N LEU A 59 -0.70 -6.43 -10.68
CA LEU A 59 0.57 -5.88 -10.22
C LEU A 59 1.66 -6.97 -10.31
N PRO A 60 2.92 -6.59 -10.61
CA PRO A 60 4.05 -7.52 -10.54
C PRO A 60 4.10 -8.21 -9.17
N ALA A 61 4.51 -9.49 -9.14
CA ALA A 61 4.51 -10.28 -7.91
C ALA A 61 5.25 -9.59 -6.75
N GLU A 62 6.37 -8.91 -7.04
CA GLU A 62 7.16 -8.14 -6.07
C GLU A 62 6.38 -6.96 -5.47
N VAL A 63 5.56 -6.28 -6.28
CA VAL A 63 4.69 -5.19 -5.84
C VAL A 63 3.58 -5.73 -4.96
N LYS A 64 2.95 -6.81 -5.41
CA LYS A 64 1.81 -7.40 -4.72
C LYS A 64 2.21 -7.81 -3.31
N ASN A 65 3.37 -8.46 -3.17
CA ASN A 65 3.96 -8.79 -1.87
C ASN A 65 4.22 -7.53 -1.04
N THR A 66 4.79 -6.48 -1.62
CA THR A 66 5.09 -5.23 -0.92
C THR A 66 3.82 -4.50 -0.44
N VAL A 67 2.76 -4.47 -1.27
CA VAL A 67 1.46 -3.89 -0.91
C VAL A 67 0.77 -4.72 0.17
N THR A 68 0.79 -6.04 0.05
CA THR A 68 0.26 -6.95 1.08
C THR A 68 1.01 -6.79 2.41
N GLU A 69 2.33 -6.62 2.38
CA GLU A 69 3.14 -6.39 3.57
C GLU A 69 2.78 -5.06 4.25
N ILE A 70 2.59 -3.99 3.47
CA ILE A 70 2.09 -2.69 3.98
C ILE A 70 0.70 -2.84 4.61
N LEU A 71 -0.21 -3.55 3.95
CA LEU A 71 -1.57 -3.77 4.46
C LEU A 71 -1.56 -4.57 5.77
N ASN A 72 -0.78 -5.65 5.83
CA ASN A 72 -0.63 -6.45 7.04
C ASN A 72 -0.01 -5.64 8.20
N LEU A 73 0.96 -4.77 7.91
CA LEU A 73 1.56 -3.88 8.91
C LEU A 73 0.54 -2.87 9.48
N LEU A 74 -0.43 -2.44 8.67
CA LEU A 74 -1.51 -1.53 9.07
C LEU A 74 -2.64 -2.21 9.85
N GLU A 75 -2.82 -3.52 9.66
CA GLU A 75 -3.82 -4.35 10.35
C GLU A 75 -3.29 -5.00 11.63
N SER A 76 -1.95 -5.13 11.76
CA SER A 76 -1.26 -5.48 13.02
C SER A 76 -1.36 -4.35 14.03
#